data_AF-A0A699GTI0-F1
#
_entry.id   AF-A0A699GTI0-F1
#
_cell.length_a   1.000
_cell.length_b   1.000
_cell.length_c   1.000
_cell.angle_alpha   90.00
_cell.angle_beta   90.00
_cell.angle_gamma   90.00
#
_symmetry.space_group_name_H-M   'P 1'
#
loop_
_entity.id
_entity.type
_entity.pdbx_description
1 polymer ?
#
loop_
_entity_poly.entity_id
_entity_poly.type
_entity_poly.pdbx_seq_one_letter_code
_entity_poly.pdbx_strand_id
1 'polypeptide(L)'
;MQQQHGPSAASALHRRILDTLPKLTWSASHEFEATAATECATFLSDYEEVDEVRVLTCQHVFHVTCVDTWFDSYSFCPTCHRDLTDKEDVPS
;
A
#
# COMPACT_ATOMS: atom_id res chain seq x y z
N MET A 1 20.58 -28.22 7.86
CA MET A 1 19.79 -28.00 6.65
C MET A 1 19.06 -26.67 6.84
N GLN A 2 19.73 -25.57 6.48
CA GLN A 2 19.21 -24.22 6.68
C GLN A 2 18.30 -23.88 5.50
N GLN A 3 17.00 -23.90 5.78
CA GLN A 3 15.91 -23.61 4.86
C GLN A 3 15.91 -22.12 4.53
N GLN A 4 16.51 -21.82 3.38
CA GLN A 4 16.56 -20.54 2.71
C GLN A 4 15.22 -20.30 1.99
N HIS A 5 14.33 -19.54 2.63
CA HIS A 5 13.17 -18.97 1.97
C HIS A 5 13.67 -17.80 1.10
N GLY A 6 13.94 -18.07 -0.19
CA GLY A 6 14.15 -17.01 -1.17
C GLY A 6 12.87 -16.18 -1.33
N PRO A 7 12.95 -14.92 -1.81
CA PRO A 7 11.76 -14.10 -2.02
C PRO A 7 10.84 -14.82 -3.01
N SER A 8 9.63 -15.14 -2.57
CA SER A 8 8.61 -15.77 -3.41
C SER A 8 8.30 -14.86 -4.60
N ALA A 9 7.97 -15.45 -5.76
CA ALA A 9 7.56 -14.69 -6.95
C ALA A 9 6.39 -13.72 -6.66
N ALA A 10 5.57 -14.04 -5.65
CA ALA A 10 4.50 -13.18 -5.14
C ALA A 10 5.05 -11.82 -4.63
N SER A 11 6.09 -11.83 -3.79
CA SER A 11 6.68 -10.60 -3.22
C SER A 11 7.27 -9.68 -4.30
N ALA A 12 7.82 -10.26 -5.38
CA ALA A 12 8.32 -9.48 -6.51
C ALA A 12 7.19 -8.82 -7.32
N LEU A 13 6.04 -9.50 -7.47
CA LEU A 13 4.86 -8.95 -8.13
C LEU A 13 4.23 -7.83 -7.28
N HIS A 14 4.11 -8.03 -5.96
CA HIS A 14 3.59 -7.02 -5.03
C HIS A 14 4.41 -5.73 -5.10
N ARG A 15 5.74 -5.85 -5.09
CA ARG A 15 6.64 -4.69 -5.18
C ARG A 15 6.46 -3.92 -6.48
N ARG A 16 6.24 -4.61 -7.61
CA ARG A 16 5.99 -3.97 -8.91
C ARG A 16 4.68 -3.20 -8.91
N ILE A 17 3.60 -3.79 -8.39
CA ILE A 17 2.30 -3.12 -8.30
C ILE A 17 2.43 -1.84 -7.47
N LEU A 18 3.05 -1.95 -6.29
CA LEU A 18 3.32 -0.79 -5.44
C LEU A 18 4.14 0.29 -6.16
N ASP A 19 5.17 -0.09 -6.92
CA ASP A 19 5.99 0.86 -7.68
C ASP A 19 5.21 1.60 -8.78
N THR A 20 4.17 0.98 -9.35
CA THR A 20 3.28 1.64 -10.32
C THR A 20 2.28 2.62 -9.70
N LEU A 21 2.08 2.58 -8.38
CA LEU A 21 1.12 3.44 -7.69
C LEU A 21 1.69 4.83 -7.43
N PRO A 22 0.85 5.88 -7.51
CA PRO A 22 1.28 7.25 -7.26
C PRO A 22 1.76 7.40 -5.81
N LYS A 23 2.98 7.92 -5.68
CA LYS A 23 3.55 8.40 -4.42
C LYS A 23 3.36 9.90 -4.36
N LEU A 24 2.97 10.36 -3.19
CA LEU A 24 2.70 11.76 -2.91
C LEU A 24 3.36 12.11 -1.60
N THR A 25 3.76 13.36 -1.48
CA THR A 25 4.29 13.89 -0.23
C THR A 25 3.12 14.47 0.55
N TRP A 26 2.85 13.91 1.73
CA TRP A 26 1.85 14.43 2.64
C TRP A 26 2.22 15.86 3.02
N SER A 27 1.27 16.75 2.81
CA SER A 27 1.41 18.16 3.13
C SER A 27 0.24 18.54 4.01
N ALA A 28 0.51 19.03 5.22
CA ALA A 28 -0.53 19.57 6.11
C ALA A 28 -1.29 20.75 5.47
N SER A 29 -0.75 21.32 4.39
CA SER A 29 -1.41 22.24 3.46
C SER A 29 -2.43 21.46 2.62
N HIS A 30 -3.61 21.30 3.20
CA HIS A 30 -4.81 20.58 2.78
C HIS A 30 -5.29 20.83 1.32
N GLU A 31 -4.55 20.37 0.30
CA GLU A 31 -4.99 20.41 -1.13
C GLU A 31 -5.21 19.02 -1.75
N PHE A 32 -5.10 17.93 -0.97
CA PHE A 32 -5.22 16.58 -1.50
C PHE A 32 -6.55 15.91 -1.12
N GLU A 33 -7.47 15.80 -2.09
CA GLU A 33 -8.79 15.15 -1.98
C GLU A 33 -8.73 13.59 -1.89
N ALA A 34 -7.61 12.99 -1.46
CA ALA A 34 -7.63 11.55 -1.19
C ALA A 34 -8.23 11.26 0.18
N THR A 35 -9.55 11.07 0.18
CA THR A 35 -10.33 10.35 1.20
C THR A 35 -9.91 10.56 2.66
N ALA A 36 -9.70 11.79 3.12
CA ALA A 36 -9.81 12.21 4.53
C ALA A 36 -9.13 11.34 5.60
N ALA A 37 -8.14 10.52 5.24
CA ALA A 37 -7.42 9.69 6.19
C ALA A 37 -6.28 10.53 6.73
N THR A 38 -6.42 11.00 7.97
CA THR A 38 -5.39 11.77 8.70
C THR A 38 -4.37 10.86 9.40
N GLU A 39 -4.60 9.55 9.38
CA GLU A 39 -3.79 8.55 10.07
C GLU A 39 -3.58 7.32 9.18
N CYS A 40 -2.41 6.71 9.28
CA CYS A 40 -2.07 5.47 8.58
C CYS A 40 -2.72 4.28 9.27
N ALA A 41 -3.74 3.66 8.65
CA ALA A 41 -4.46 2.54 9.27
C ALA A 41 -3.62 1.26 9.47
N THR A 42 -2.41 1.19 8.90
CA THR A 42 -1.47 0.08 9.11
C THR A 42 -0.77 0.16 10.47
N PHE A 43 -0.45 1.37 10.94
CA PHE A 43 0.30 1.58 12.20
C PHE A 43 -0.45 2.44 13.22
N LEU A 44 -1.62 2.97 12.86
CA LEU A 44 -2.36 3.99 13.61
C LEU A 44 -1.47 5.16 14.01
N SER A 45 -0.62 5.61 13.10
CA SER A 45 0.24 6.79 13.27
C SER A 45 -0.29 7.95 12.43
N ASP A 46 -0.21 9.15 12.98
CA ASP A 46 -0.42 10.41 12.30
C ASP A 46 0.54 10.57 11.10
N TYR A 47 0.06 11.23 10.04
CA TYR A 47 0.90 11.62 8.91
C TYR A 47 1.67 12.90 9.26
N GLU A 48 3.00 12.88 9.12
CA GLU A 48 3.81 14.08 9.35
C GLU A 48 3.93 14.91 8.06
N GLU A 49 4.17 16.21 8.22
CA GLU A 49 4.55 17.04 7.09
C GLU A 49 5.78 16.42 6.41
N VAL A 50 5.74 16.31 5.08
CA VAL A 50 6.75 15.65 4.23
C VAL A 50 6.74 14.12 4.19
N ASP A 51 5.79 13.44 4.84
CA ASP A 51 5.71 11.98 4.75
C ASP A 51 5.45 11.49 3.32
N GLU A 52 6.15 10.45 2.88
CA GLU A 52 5.86 9.81 1.61
C GLU A 52 4.68 8.85 1.78
N VAL A 53 3.54 9.24 1.21
CA VAL A 53 2.33 8.44 1.20
C VAL A 53 2.08 7.87 -0.19
N ARG A 54 1.45 6.70 -0.23
CA ARG A 54 1.05 6.02 -1.46
C ARG A 54 -0.45 5.85 -1.47
N VAL A 55 -1.05 6.17 -2.62
CA VAL A 55 -2.48 6.00 -2.84
C VAL A 55 -2.70 4.70 -3.61
N LEU A 56 -3.47 3.80 -3.03
CA LEU A 56 -3.84 2.54 -3.67
C LEU A 56 -4.92 2.76 -4.75
N THR A 57 -5.12 1.77 -5.62
CA THR A 57 -6.20 1.79 -6.63
C THR A 57 -7.60 1.90 -6.03
N CYS A 58 -7.76 1.46 -4.78
CA CYS A 58 -8.98 1.62 -3.99
C CYS A 58 -9.10 2.99 -3.29
N GLN A 59 -8.29 3.97 -3.69
CA GLN A 59 -8.24 5.35 -3.19
C GLN A 59 -7.74 5.52 -1.74
N HIS A 60 -7.41 4.44 -1.02
CA HIS A 60 -6.88 4.52 0.34
C HIS A 60 -5.41 4.93 0.36
N VAL A 61 -5.05 5.74 1.36
CA VAL A 61 -3.73 6.33 1.54
C VAL A 61 -3.01 5.66 2.71
N PHE A 62 -1.73 5.35 2.53
CA PHE A 62 -0.85 4.78 3.56
C PHE A 62 0.58 5.31 3.37
N HIS A 63 1.41 5.33 4.42
CA HIS A 63 2.84 5.58 4.23
C HIS A 63 3.44 4.54 3.29
N VAL A 64 4.35 4.98 2.41
CA VAL A 64 5.08 4.11 1.47
C VAL A 64 5.74 2.96 2.22
N THR A 65 6.39 3.25 3.35
CA THR A 65 7.07 2.25 4.20
C THR A 65 6.09 1.27 4.84
N CYS A 66 4.98 1.78 5.38
CA CYS A 66 3.98 0.97 6.05
C CYS A 66 3.29 0.01 5.08
N VAL A 67 2.90 0.51 3.92
CA VAL A 67 2.24 -0.29 2.89
C VAL A 67 3.21 -1.26 2.23
N ASP A 68 4.47 -0.89 1.97
CA ASP A 68 5.48 -1.84 1.48
C ASP A 68 5.67 -3.00 2.47
N THR A 69 5.74 -2.71 3.78
CA THR A 69 5.90 -3.73 4.83
C THR A 69 4.68 -4.63 4.92
N TRP A 70 3.47 -4.07 4.87
CA TRP A 70 2.23 -4.84 4.86
C TRP A 70 2.19 -5.82 3.68
N PHE A 71 2.61 -5.37 2.49
CA PHE A 71 2.59 -6.15 1.26
C PHE A 71 3.67 -7.21 1.14
N ASP A 72 4.65 -7.22 2.05
CA ASP A 72 5.56 -8.34 2.19
C ASP A 72 4.82 -9.61 2.64
N SER A 73 3.75 -9.43 3.43
CA SER A 73 2.91 -10.51 3.97
C SER A 73 1.52 -10.62 3.31
N TYR A 74 0.92 -9.50 2.86
CA TYR A 74 -0.48 -9.44 2.43
C TYR A 74 -0.71 -8.61 1.16
N SER A 75 -1.41 -9.18 0.19
CA SER A 75 -1.62 -8.58 -1.15
C SER A 75 -2.83 -7.64 -1.25
N PHE A 76 -3.49 -7.34 -0.14
CA PHE A 76 -4.78 -6.65 -0.10
C PHE A 76 -4.73 -5.37 0.73
N CYS A 77 -5.64 -4.45 0.42
CA CYS A 77 -5.77 -3.18 1.14
C CYS A 77 -6.17 -3.44 2.60
N PRO A 78 -5.45 -2.89 3.59
CA PRO A 78 -5.75 -3.11 5.01
C PRO A 78 -7.07 -2.45 5.46
N THR A 79 -7.62 -1.50 4.69
CA THR A 79 -8.90 -0.84 5.03
C THR A 79 -10.11 -1.51 4.40
N CYS A 80 -10.05 -1.87 3.12
CA CYS A 80 -11.19 -2.41 2.38
C CYS A 80 -11.05 -3.88 1.96
N HIS A 81 -9.91 -4.52 2.28
CA HIS A 81 -9.57 -5.89 1.91
C HIS A 81 -9.65 -6.20 0.40
N ARG A 82 -9.64 -5.16 -0.45
CA ARG A 82 -9.55 -5.33 -1.90
C ARG A 82 -8.14 -5.78 -2.26
N ASP A 83 -8.04 -6.87 -3.01
CA ASP A 83 -6.77 -7.37 -3.52
C ASP A 83 -6.20 -6.45 -4.60
N LEU A 84 -4.90 -6.21 -4.58
CA LEU A 84 -4.24 -5.35 -5.58
C LEU A 84 -3.59 -6.12 -6.72
N THR A 85 -3.51 -7.44 -6.60
CA THR A 85 -3.03 -8.35 -7.66
C THR A 85 -4.16 -8.81 -8.57
N ASP A 86 -5.40 -8.66 -8.12
CA ASP A 86 -6.58 -9.07 -8.85
C ASP A 86 -6.86 -8.14 -10.04
N LYS A 87 -6.41 -8.58 -11.22
CA LYS A 87 -7.10 -8.25 -12.47
C LYS A 87 -8.32 -9.17 -12.51
N GLU A 88 -9.50 -8.66 -12.18
CA GLU A 88 -10.76 -9.40 -12.40
C GLU A 88 -10.83 -9.90 -13.84
N ASP A 89 -10.73 -11.21 -14.04
CA ASP A 89 -11.53 -12.01 -14.98
C ASP A 89 -11.23 -13.51 -14.75
N VAL A 90 -11.95 -14.13 -13.80
CA VAL A 90 -12.34 -15.53 -13.96
C VAL A 90 -13.85 -15.62 -13.75
N PRO A 91 -14.67 -15.50 -14.81
CA PRO A 91 -16.08 -15.77 -14.69
C PRO A 91 -16.27 -17.27 -14.40
N SER A 92 -17.01 -17.57 -13.33
CA SER A 92 -17.64 -18.88 -13.14
C SER A 92 -18.90 -19.00 -13.98
#